data_AF-A0A4Q5RI80-F1
#
_entry.id   AF-A0A4Q5RI80-F1
#
_cell.length_a   1.000
_cell.length_b   1.000
_cell.length_c   1.000
_cell.angle_alpha   90.00
_cell.angle_beta   90.00
_cell.angle_gamma   90.00
#
_symmetry.space_group_name_H-M   'P 1'
#
loop_
_entity.id
_entity.type
_entity.pdbx_description
1 polymer ?
#
loop_
_entity_poly.entity_id
_entity_poly.type
_entity_poly.pdbx_seq_one_letter_code
_entity_poly.pdbx_strand_id
1 'polypeptide(L)'
;MKLSFLSRIMLAMLILASLNSLGNDLGGLPKKMIFDSRFFFTSLKSYDTNYAINYGVSAGVKYDVEFNKKPVLKVCACQLLTVKSKNQVIENVAVFSEKINNGNLTADFAIATQVLEKEKKHMKSFFYETVKVIGRQVVATDCKTFYKQLKVQYDDLVMYELLDADAISRFNNLNN
;
A
#
# COMPACT_ATOMS: atom_id res chain seq x y z
N MET A 1 -52.83 34.89 14.63
CA MET A 1 -51.59 34.09 14.44
C MET A 1 -50.40 35.02 14.55
N LYS A 2 -49.54 34.83 15.56
CA LYS A 2 -48.53 35.80 15.98
C LYS A 2 -47.27 35.72 15.11
N LEU A 3 -46.88 36.85 14.51
CA LEU A 3 -45.63 37.07 13.76
C LEU A 3 -44.34 36.76 14.55
N SER A 4 -44.43 36.57 15.87
CA SER A 4 -43.29 36.31 16.75
C SER A 4 -42.69 34.91 16.62
N PHE A 5 -43.38 33.97 15.97
CA PHE A 5 -42.89 32.58 15.84
C PHE A 5 -41.93 32.40 14.64
N LEU A 6 -42.11 33.16 13.56
CA LEU A 6 -41.26 33.08 12.36
C LEU A 6 -39.88 33.73 12.55
N SER A 7 -39.79 34.78 13.39
CA SER A 7 -38.51 35.46 13.69
C SER A 7 -37.52 34.57 14.43
N ARG A 8 -37.99 33.64 15.27
CA ARG A 8 -37.10 32.75 16.03
C ARG A 8 -36.51 31.60 15.20
N ILE A 9 -37.18 31.22 14.10
CA ILE A 9 -36.69 30.16 13.21
C ILE A 9 -35.60 30.70 12.26
N MET A 10 -35.71 31.96 11.81
CA MET A 10 -34.66 32.57 10.98
C MET A 10 -33.35 32.82 11.74
N LEU A 11 -33.40 33.09 13.05
CA LEU A 11 -32.18 33.28 13.85
C LEU A 11 -31.38 31.97 14.04
N ALA A 12 -32.07 30.83 14.04
CA ALA A 12 -31.42 29.51 14.21
C ALA A 12 -30.72 29.03 12.93
N MET A 13 -31.15 29.45 11.73
CA MET A 13 -30.46 29.11 10.48
C MET A 13 -29.19 29.93 10.25
N LEU A 14 -29.09 31.15 10.79
CA LEU A 14 -27.88 31.96 10.64
C LEU A 14 -26.68 31.47 11.47
N ILE A 15 -26.92 30.69 12.52
CA ILE A 15 -25.84 30.18 13.40
C ILE A 15 -25.19 28.90 12.82
N LEU A 16 -25.83 28.21 11.88
CA LEU A 16 -25.26 27.03 11.22
C LEU A 16 -24.41 27.36 9.97
N ALA A 17 -24.32 28.64 9.58
CA ALA A 17 -23.59 29.07 8.39
C ALA A 17 -22.15 29.56 8.64
N SER A 18 -21.65 29.57 9.89
CA SER A 18 -20.35 30.17 10.25
C SER A 18 -19.26 29.19 10.68
N LEU A 19 -19.44 27.87 10.52
CA LEU A 19 -18.35 26.88 10.68
C LEU A 19 -17.71 26.53 9.33
N ASN A 20 -17.36 27.53 8.53
CA ASN A 20 -16.28 27.39 7.57
C ASN A 20 -15.01 27.83 8.29
N SER A 21 -14.39 26.93 9.07
CA SER A 21 -13.03 27.15 9.50
C SER A 21 -12.15 27.18 8.24
N LEU A 22 -11.73 28.37 7.85
CA LEU A 22 -10.45 28.52 7.16
C LEU A 22 -9.36 28.07 8.13
N GLY A 23 -9.08 26.77 8.13
CA GLY A 23 -7.81 26.24 8.58
C GLY A 23 -6.77 26.56 7.52
N ASN A 24 -6.18 27.76 7.61
CA ASN A 24 -4.89 28.02 6.98
C ASN A 24 -3.83 27.24 7.76
N ASP A 25 -3.65 25.98 7.42
CA ASP A 25 -2.44 25.25 7.77
C ASP A 25 -1.62 25.04 6.49
N LEU A 26 -0.67 25.96 6.27
CA LEU A 26 0.60 25.64 5.63
C LEU A 26 1.32 24.61 6.52
N GLY A 27 0.85 23.36 6.48
CA GLY A 27 1.33 22.27 7.31
C GLY A 27 1.71 21.08 6.45
N GLY A 28 2.84 21.19 5.75
CA GLY A 28 3.48 20.07 5.06
C GLY A 28 2.83 19.67 3.73
N LEU A 29 3.15 20.41 2.67
CA LEU A 29 3.12 19.83 1.32
C LEU A 29 3.85 18.48 1.39
N PRO A 30 3.23 17.36 0.98
CA PRO A 30 3.86 16.07 1.04
C PRO A 30 5.16 16.15 0.24
N LYS A 31 6.27 15.82 0.91
CA LYS A 31 7.58 15.77 0.26
C LYS A 31 7.45 14.75 -0.86
N LYS A 32 7.57 15.22 -2.10
CA LYS A 32 7.63 14.39 -3.30
C LYS A 32 8.73 13.35 -3.11
N MET A 33 8.36 12.14 -2.71
CA MET A 33 9.33 11.11 -2.37
C MET A 33 9.79 10.42 -3.65
N ILE A 34 11.10 10.48 -3.89
CA ILE A 34 11.77 9.70 -4.94
C ILE A 34 12.06 8.34 -4.33
N PHE A 35 11.26 7.33 -4.70
CA PHE A 35 11.55 5.95 -4.35
C PHE A 35 12.71 5.45 -5.22
N ASP A 36 13.85 5.23 -4.59
CA ASP A 36 15.02 4.66 -5.24
C ASP A 36 14.79 3.16 -5.51
N SER A 37 14.76 2.79 -6.79
CA SER A 37 14.58 1.41 -7.25
C SER A 37 15.74 0.48 -6.88
N ARG A 38 16.84 0.99 -6.31
CA ARG A 38 17.99 0.18 -5.89
C ARG A 38 17.68 -0.80 -4.75
N PHE A 39 16.62 -0.59 -3.99
CA PHE A 39 16.14 -1.55 -2.97
C PHE A 39 15.32 -2.73 -3.54
N PHE A 40 15.05 -2.74 -4.84
CA PHE A 40 14.18 -3.71 -5.52
C PHE A 40 14.83 -5.08 -5.76
N PHE A 41 16.17 -5.13 -5.89
CA PHE A 41 16.87 -6.38 -6.21
C PHE A 41 17.41 -7.13 -4.98
N THR A 42 17.42 -6.49 -3.81
CA THR A 42 17.92 -7.11 -2.58
C THR A 42 16.93 -8.09 -1.98
N SER A 43 15.61 -7.88 -2.09
CA SER A 43 14.60 -8.84 -1.61
C SER A 43 14.52 -10.11 -2.47
N LEU A 44 14.85 -10.03 -3.77
CA LEU A 44 14.96 -11.18 -4.65
C LEU A 44 16.27 -11.96 -4.42
N LYS A 45 17.42 -11.26 -4.29
CA LYS A 45 18.73 -11.92 -4.06
C LYS A 45 18.89 -12.54 -2.68
N SER A 46 18.23 -12.03 -1.65
CA SER A 46 18.37 -12.56 -0.28
C SER A 46 17.57 -13.83 -0.02
N TYR A 47 16.73 -14.28 -0.95
CA TYR A 47 16.02 -15.55 -0.81
C TYR A 47 16.53 -16.65 -1.76
N ASP A 48 17.15 -16.29 -2.89
CA ASP A 48 17.45 -17.26 -3.96
C ASP A 48 18.91 -17.72 -4.06
N THR A 49 19.84 -17.24 -3.22
CA THR A 49 21.13 -17.92 -3.09
C THR A 49 21.64 -17.84 -1.66
N ASN A 50 22.21 -18.93 -1.18
CA ASN A 50 23.10 -18.99 -0.01
C ASN A 50 23.53 -17.62 0.54
N TYR A 51 22.95 -17.09 1.62
CA TYR A 51 23.59 -15.97 2.30
C TYR A 51 23.32 -15.86 3.80
N ALA A 52 24.35 -16.29 4.52
CA ALA A 52 24.88 -15.73 5.74
C ALA A 52 24.31 -14.35 6.13
N ILE A 53 23.64 -14.31 7.29
CA ILE A 53 23.56 -13.09 8.07
C ILE A 53 24.87 -13.00 8.87
N ASN A 54 25.93 -12.49 8.21
CA ASN A 54 27.09 -11.93 8.90
C ASN A 54 26.74 -10.49 9.31
N TYR A 55 26.06 -10.34 10.45
CA TYR A 55 26.15 -9.09 11.21
C TYR A 55 27.31 -9.25 12.20
N GLY A 56 28.46 -8.65 11.87
CA GLY A 56 29.56 -8.39 12.80
C GLY A 56 30.47 -9.58 13.10
N VAL A 57 31.66 -9.59 12.49
CA VAL A 57 32.82 -10.24 13.10
C VAL A 57 33.15 -9.50 14.39
N SER A 58 33.02 -10.18 15.53
CA SER A 58 33.89 -10.03 16.70
C SER A 58 33.75 -11.27 17.59
N ALA A 59 34.83 -12.06 17.67
CA ALA A 59 35.10 -13.12 18.66
C ALA A 59 34.27 -14.43 18.61
N GLY A 60 34.68 -15.34 17.71
CA GLY A 60 35.18 -16.66 18.15
C GLY A 60 34.26 -17.62 18.91
N VAL A 61 32.98 -17.78 18.55
CA VAL A 61 32.15 -18.90 19.05
C VAL A 61 31.42 -19.58 17.90
N LYS A 62 31.75 -20.86 17.65
CA LYS A 62 30.99 -21.72 16.74
C LYS A 62 29.77 -22.27 17.48
N TYR A 63 28.58 -21.87 17.05
CA TYR A 63 27.32 -22.54 17.40
C TYR A 63 26.81 -23.23 16.13
N ASP A 64 26.68 -24.56 16.19
CA ASP A 64 26.00 -25.34 15.15
C ASP A 64 24.49 -25.11 15.30
N VAL A 65 23.98 -24.03 14.71
CA VAL A 65 22.54 -23.75 14.68
C VAL A 65 21.96 -24.43 13.44
N GLU A 66 21.26 -25.54 13.66
CA GLU A 66 20.38 -26.17 12.68
C GLU A 66 19.27 -25.17 12.30
N PHE A 67 19.47 -24.45 11.18
CA PHE A 67 18.49 -23.48 10.67
C PHE A 67 17.29 -24.22 10.10
N ASN A 68 16.31 -24.47 10.96
CA ASN A 68 14.97 -24.91 10.59
C ASN A 68 14.27 -23.76 9.83
N LYS A 69 14.60 -23.59 8.53
CA LYS A 69 14.02 -22.57 7.66
C LYS A 69 12.53 -22.82 7.52
N LYS A 70 11.71 -22.04 8.23
CA LYS A 70 10.26 -22.05 8.02
C LYS A 70 9.99 -21.62 6.57
N PRO A 71 9.24 -22.40 5.78
CA PRO A 71 8.91 -22.02 4.42
C PRO A 71 8.11 -20.72 4.44
N VAL A 72 8.50 -19.75 3.60
CA VAL A 72 7.66 -18.57 3.34
C VAL A 72 6.36 -19.09 2.74
N LEU A 73 5.24 -18.84 3.41
CA LEU A 73 3.93 -19.35 2.98
C LEU A 73 3.26 -18.44 1.95
N LYS A 74 3.64 -17.15 1.90
CA LYS A 74 2.99 -16.14 1.09
C LYS A 74 3.98 -15.11 0.57
N VAL A 75 3.65 -14.53 -0.57
CA VAL A 75 4.30 -13.36 -1.13
C VAL A 75 3.33 -12.20 -1.19
N CYS A 76 3.86 -11.00 -1.04
CA CYS A 76 3.10 -9.77 -1.17
C CYS A 76 3.74 -8.86 -2.20
N ALA A 77 2.92 -8.32 -3.09
CA ALA A 77 3.27 -7.19 -3.93
C ALA A 77 2.51 -5.95 -3.47
N CYS A 78 3.13 -4.78 -3.60
CA CYS A 78 2.57 -3.49 -3.23
C CYS A 78 2.86 -2.44 -4.30
N GLN A 79 1.88 -1.58 -4.57
CA GLN A 79 2.05 -0.33 -5.29
C GLN A 79 1.67 0.84 -4.39
N LEU A 80 2.59 1.80 -4.28
CA LEU A 80 2.32 3.09 -3.68
C LEU A 80 1.92 4.06 -4.78
N LEU A 81 0.83 4.78 -4.59
CA LEU A 81 0.13 5.56 -5.58
C LEU A 81 -0.13 6.98 -5.06
N THR A 82 -0.12 7.92 -6.00
CA THR A 82 -0.83 9.19 -5.90
C THR A 82 -2.04 9.10 -6.83
N VAL A 83 -3.24 9.31 -6.29
CA VAL A 83 -4.49 9.31 -7.07
C VAL A 83 -5.11 10.69 -7.08
N LYS A 84 -5.74 11.05 -8.20
CA LYS A 84 -6.43 12.33 -8.37
C LYS A 84 -7.83 12.11 -8.93
N SER A 85 -8.81 12.72 -8.25
CA SER A 85 -10.15 12.97 -8.75
C SER A 85 -10.35 14.49 -8.88
N LYS A 86 -11.33 14.93 -9.68
CA LYS A 86 -11.59 16.34 -10.07
C LYS A 86 -11.07 17.41 -9.11
N ASN A 87 -11.45 17.31 -7.84
CA ASN A 87 -11.16 18.31 -6.80
C ASN A 87 -10.24 17.81 -5.68
N GLN A 88 -9.71 16.58 -5.76
CA GLN A 88 -8.97 15.96 -4.67
C GLN A 88 -7.76 15.18 -5.18
N VAL A 89 -6.62 15.39 -4.53
CA VAL A 89 -5.42 14.57 -4.69
C VAL A 89 -5.21 13.81 -3.37
N ILE A 90 -4.99 12.51 -3.47
CA ILE A 90 -4.67 11.64 -2.34
C ILE A 90 -3.30 11.04 -2.61
N GLU A 91 -2.37 11.27 -1.70
CA GLU A 91 -1.01 10.74 -1.78
C GLU A 91 -0.84 9.52 -0.85
N ASN A 92 0.26 8.81 -1.01
CA ASN A 92 0.64 7.66 -0.17
C ASN A 92 -0.46 6.58 -0.06
N VAL A 93 -1.15 6.33 -1.17
CA VAL A 93 -2.16 5.26 -1.27
C VAL A 93 -1.47 3.95 -1.59
N ALA A 94 -1.65 2.92 -0.77
CA ALA A 94 -1.07 1.61 -0.96
C ALA A 94 -2.13 0.60 -1.43
N VAL A 95 -1.84 -0.10 -2.53
CA VAL A 95 -2.61 -1.25 -3.01
C VAL A 95 -1.73 -2.48 -2.91
N PHE A 96 -2.24 -3.52 -2.25
CA PHE A 96 -1.54 -4.76 -2.01
C PHE A 96 -2.15 -5.91 -2.79
N SER A 97 -1.33 -6.91 -3.10
CA SER A 97 -1.74 -8.15 -3.76
C SER A 97 -0.98 -9.30 -3.12
N GLU A 98 -1.71 -10.20 -2.49
CA GLU A 98 -1.17 -11.34 -1.77
C GLU A 98 -1.34 -12.61 -2.59
N LYS A 99 -0.30 -13.44 -2.61
CA LYS A 99 -0.34 -14.77 -3.23
C LYS A 99 0.28 -15.81 -2.32
N ILE A 100 -0.29 -17.01 -2.28
CA ILE A 100 0.33 -18.18 -1.66
C ILE A 100 1.59 -18.55 -2.43
N ASN A 101 2.68 -18.79 -1.69
CA ASN A 101 3.93 -19.25 -2.26
C ASN A 101 3.82 -20.73 -2.64
N ASN A 102 3.99 -21.04 -3.93
CA ASN A 102 3.90 -22.40 -4.47
C ASN A 102 5.28 -23.02 -4.72
N GLY A 103 6.33 -22.44 -4.14
CA GLY A 103 7.71 -22.89 -4.30
C GLY A 103 8.47 -22.19 -5.45
N ASN A 104 7.82 -21.30 -6.20
CA ASN A 104 8.46 -20.47 -7.22
C ASN A 104 8.14 -18.99 -6.98
N LEU A 105 8.98 -18.35 -6.14
CA LEU A 105 8.80 -16.96 -5.74
C LEU A 105 8.76 -16.00 -6.93
N THR A 106 9.60 -16.21 -7.95
CA THR A 106 9.65 -15.34 -9.13
C THR A 106 8.31 -15.35 -9.88
N ALA A 107 7.73 -16.53 -10.09
CA ALA A 107 6.42 -16.66 -10.71
C ALA A 107 5.31 -16.10 -9.81
N ASP A 108 5.37 -16.37 -8.51
CA ASP A 108 4.36 -15.92 -7.56
C ASP A 108 4.36 -14.37 -7.45
N PHE A 109 5.54 -13.74 -7.41
CA PHE A 109 5.66 -12.27 -7.45
C PHE A 109 5.16 -11.68 -8.77
N ALA A 110 5.44 -12.33 -9.90
CA ALA A 110 4.95 -11.88 -11.20
C ALA A 110 3.42 -11.89 -11.26
N ILE A 111 2.78 -12.95 -10.77
CA ILE A 111 1.30 -13.05 -10.70
C ILE A 111 0.73 -11.97 -9.78
N ALA A 112 1.27 -11.83 -8.56
CA ALA A 112 0.82 -10.81 -7.61
C ALA A 112 0.94 -9.39 -8.20
N THR A 113 2.05 -9.10 -8.91
CA THR A 113 2.27 -7.82 -9.58
C THR A 113 1.33 -7.60 -10.75
N GLN A 114 1.03 -8.63 -11.55
CA GLN A 114 0.10 -8.54 -12.67
C GLN A 114 -1.32 -8.17 -12.20
N VAL A 115 -1.76 -8.73 -11.06
CA VAL A 115 -3.04 -8.38 -10.43
C VAL A 115 -3.08 -6.90 -10.07
N LEU A 116 -2.01 -6.34 -9.49
CA LEU A 116 -1.93 -4.90 -9.19
C LEU A 116 -1.97 -4.03 -10.44
N GLU A 117 -1.31 -4.43 -11.52
CA GLU A 117 -1.34 -3.68 -12.78
C GLU A 117 -2.73 -3.68 -13.42
N LYS A 118 -3.52 -4.76 -13.24
CA LYS A 118 -4.93 -4.79 -13.64
C LYS A 118 -5.78 -3.88 -12.76
N GLU A 119 -5.62 -3.96 -11.44
CA GLU A 119 -6.39 -3.11 -10.53
C GLU A 119 -6.10 -1.63 -10.74
N LYS A 120 -4.84 -1.26 -10.95
CA LYS A 120 -4.47 0.13 -11.29
C LYS A 120 -5.20 0.65 -12.53
N LYS A 121 -5.37 -0.19 -13.57
CA LYS A 121 -6.14 0.18 -14.77
C LYS A 121 -7.61 0.36 -14.42
N HIS A 122 -8.17 -0.55 -13.63
CA HIS A 122 -9.55 -0.49 -13.15
C HIS A 122 -9.79 0.80 -12.34
N MET A 123 -8.94 1.10 -11.36
CA MET A 123 -8.98 2.34 -10.58
C MET A 123 -9.01 3.60 -11.46
N LYS A 124 -8.16 3.65 -12.49
CA LYS A 124 -8.11 4.78 -13.43
C LYS A 124 -9.37 4.87 -14.31
N SER A 125 -9.94 3.76 -14.71
CA SER A 125 -11.12 3.74 -15.58
C SER A 125 -12.40 4.14 -14.85
N PHE A 126 -12.54 3.78 -13.57
CA PHE A 126 -13.79 3.93 -12.84
C PHE A 126 -13.82 5.05 -11.80
N PHE A 127 -12.69 5.33 -11.13
CA PHE A 127 -12.70 6.16 -9.92
C PHE A 127 -11.84 7.41 -10.00
N TYR A 128 -10.71 7.35 -10.71
CA TYR A 128 -9.70 8.42 -10.69
C TYR A 128 -9.30 8.86 -12.09
N GLU A 129 -9.25 10.16 -12.32
CA GLU A 129 -8.75 10.73 -13.58
C GLU A 129 -7.26 10.40 -13.77
N THR A 130 -6.51 10.41 -12.66
CA THR A 130 -5.08 10.08 -12.67
C THR A 130 -4.76 9.10 -11.55
N VAL A 131 -4.01 8.06 -11.92
CA VAL A 131 -3.38 7.12 -10.99
C VAL A 131 -1.90 7.06 -11.33
N LYS A 132 -1.05 7.56 -10.44
CA LYS A 132 0.39 7.61 -10.62
C LYS A 132 1.08 6.69 -9.61
N VAL A 133 1.83 5.71 -10.11
CA VAL A 133 2.67 4.87 -9.26
C VAL A 133 3.90 5.66 -8.83
N ILE A 134 4.08 5.81 -7.53
CA ILE A 134 5.26 6.46 -6.93
C ILE A 134 6.27 5.45 -6.40
N GLY A 135 5.83 4.22 -6.07
CA GLY A 135 6.71 3.14 -5.64
C GLY A 135 6.12 1.76 -5.90
N ARG A 136 6.98 0.75 -6.06
CA ARG A 136 6.61 -0.66 -6.15
C ARG A 136 7.50 -1.48 -5.25
N GLN A 137 6.93 -2.43 -4.52
CA GLN A 137 7.69 -3.33 -3.66
C GLN A 137 7.11 -4.74 -3.71
N VAL A 138 7.98 -5.74 -3.60
CA VAL A 138 7.59 -7.15 -3.47
C VAL A 138 8.39 -7.78 -2.34
N VAL A 139 7.72 -8.56 -1.50
CA VAL A 139 8.31 -9.16 -0.29
C VAL A 139 7.79 -10.57 -0.05
N ALA A 140 8.66 -11.43 0.46
CA ALA A 140 8.38 -12.82 0.79
C ALA A 140 7.70 -12.94 2.18
N THR A 141 6.57 -12.25 2.36
CA THR A 141 5.75 -12.27 3.58
C THR A 141 4.28 -11.99 3.24
N ASP A 142 3.36 -12.19 4.19
CA ASP A 142 1.97 -11.76 4.05
C ASP A 142 1.84 -10.22 3.98
N CYS A 143 0.83 -9.75 3.25
CA CYS A 143 0.64 -8.32 2.99
C CYS A 143 0.26 -7.53 4.25
N LYS A 144 -0.36 -8.16 5.24
CA LYS A 144 -0.75 -7.49 6.49
C LYS A 144 0.48 -7.16 7.34
N THR A 145 1.42 -8.10 7.45
CA THR A 145 2.72 -7.86 8.09
C THR A 145 3.50 -6.79 7.35
N PHE A 146 3.54 -6.85 6.02
CA PHE A 146 4.24 -5.85 5.22
C PHE A 146 3.64 -4.45 5.36
N TYR A 147 2.31 -4.32 5.35
CA TYR A 147 1.64 -3.04 5.58
C TYR A 147 2.01 -2.42 6.93
N LYS A 148 2.05 -3.22 8.00
CA LYS A 148 2.46 -2.72 9.33
C LYS A 148 3.88 -2.16 9.30
N GLN A 149 4.80 -2.80 8.59
CA GLN A 149 6.18 -2.31 8.42
C GLN A 149 6.22 -0.99 7.64
N LEU A 150 5.46 -0.89 6.55
CA LEU A 150 5.34 0.36 5.79
C LEU A 150 4.71 1.47 6.63
N LYS A 151 3.71 1.16 7.47
CA LYS A 151 3.06 2.14 8.34
C LYS A 151 3.96 2.75 9.40
N VAL A 152 5.00 2.04 9.82
CA VAL A 152 6.04 2.58 10.71
C VAL A 152 6.90 3.62 9.98
N GLN A 153 7.08 3.48 8.67
CA GLN A 153 7.88 4.38 7.84
C GLN A 153 7.07 5.56 7.29
N TYR A 154 5.77 5.35 7.06
CA TYR A 154 4.84 6.27 6.43
C TYR A 154 3.57 6.37 7.28
N ASP A 155 3.53 7.33 8.18
CA ASP A 155 2.42 7.54 9.13
C ASP A 155 1.10 7.89 8.42
N ASP A 156 1.17 8.57 7.28
CA ASP A 156 0.04 8.99 6.45
C ASP A 156 -0.41 7.93 5.41
N LEU A 157 0.26 6.78 5.33
CA LEU A 157 -0.04 5.71 4.34
C LEU A 157 -1.51 5.26 4.36
N VAL A 158 -2.24 5.34 3.26
CA VAL A 158 -3.63 4.85 3.22
C VAL A 158 -3.68 3.50 2.52
N MET A 159 -4.09 2.44 3.21
CA MET A 159 -4.41 1.18 2.53
C MET A 159 -5.72 1.36 1.76
N TYR A 160 -5.65 1.25 0.45
CA TYR A 160 -6.84 1.24 -0.40
C TYR A 160 -7.46 -0.16 -0.43
N GLU A 161 -6.65 -1.17 -0.77
CA GLU A 161 -7.14 -2.53 -0.93
C GLU A 161 -6.01 -3.56 -0.77
N LEU A 162 -6.40 -4.77 -0.35
CA LEU A 162 -5.57 -5.97 -0.32
C LEU A 162 -6.25 -7.03 -1.18
N LEU A 163 -5.68 -7.30 -2.34
CA LEU A 163 -6.20 -8.21 -3.35
C LEU A 163 -5.71 -9.64 -3.09
N ASP A 164 -6.59 -10.63 -3.27
CA ASP A 164 -6.23 -12.04 -3.30
C ASP A 164 -5.83 -12.44 -4.73
N ALA A 165 -4.53 -12.57 -4.98
CA ALA A 165 -4.01 -12.89 -6.29
C ALA A 165 -4.33 -14.34 -6.70
N ASP A 166 -4.47 -15.26 -5.76
CA ASP A 166 -4.84 -16.66 -6.08
C ASP A 166 -6.26 -16.74 -6.59
N ALA A 167 -7.20 -16.08 -5.92
CA ALA A 167 -8.58 -15.99 -6.38
C ALA A 167 -8.64 -15.32 -7.76
N ILE A 168 -8.08 -14.11 -7.89
CA ILE A 168 -8.17 -13.30 -9.11
C ILE A 168 -7.48 -13.99 -10.29
N SER A 169 -6.31 -14.60 -10.10
CA SER A 169 -5.61 -15.31 -11.18
C SER A 169 -6.39 -16.54 -11.67
N ARG A 170 -7.02 -17.29 -10.77
CA ARG A 170 -7.89 -18.42 -11.14
C ARG A 170 -9.08 -17.97 -11.98
N PHE A 171 -9.79 -16.91 -11.58
CA PHE A 171 -10.90 -16.38 -12.38
C PHE A 171 -10.47 -15.94 -13.79
N ASN A 172 -9.31 -15.29 -13.91
CA ASN A 172 -8.80 -14.87 -15.21
C ASN A 172 -8.46 -16.06 -16.14
N ASN A 173 -8.01 -17.18 -15.58
CA ASN A 173 -7.70 -18.37 -16.36
C ASN A 173 -8.94 -19.13 -16.83
N LEU A 174 -10.10 -18.91 -16.20
CA LEU A 174 -11.38 -19.53 -16.61
C LEU A 174 -12.06 -18.78 -17.76
N ASN A 175 -11.68 -17.52 -18.00
CA ASN A 175 -12.29 -16.64 -18.98
C ASN A 175 -11.46 -16.48 -20.27
N ASN A 176 -10.38 -17.26 -20.41
CA ASN A 176 -9.53 -17.36 -21.60
C ASN A 176 -9.61 -18.77 -22.19
#